data_AF-A0A1G2P075-F1
#
_entry.id   AF-A0A1G2P075-F1
#
_cell.length_a   1.000
_cell.length_b   1.000
_cell.length_c   1.000
_cell.angle_alpha   90.00
_cell.angle_beta   90.00
_cell.angle_gamma   90.00
#
_symmetry.space_group_name_H-M   'P 1'
#
loop_
_entity.id
_entity.type
_entity.pdbx_description
1 polymer ?
#
loop_
_entity_poly.entity_id
_entity_poly.type
_entity_poly.pdbx_seq_one_letter_code
_entity_poly.pdbx_strand_id
1 'polypeptide(L)'
;MFWKRMPYWLRGGVITGTISIFSVGILFGCSYFLNFVFGEEGFACVPFAIISPLLPFYLLWDRNLFFHSLPFLLSPLFGAIIWFLLGSLAGFLIGLIKKKSSPMR
;
A
#
# COMPACT_ATOMS: atom_id res chain seq x y z
N MET A 1 -24.98 3.11 6.96
CA MET A 1 -25.11 3.04 5.48
C MET A 1 -24.19 4.02 4.73
N PHE A 2 -23.06 4.45 5.30
CA PHE A 2 -22.22 5.53 4.77
C PHE A 2 -21.35 5.07 3.57
N TRP A 3 -20.91 3.81 3.58
CA TRP A 3 -20.06 3.22 2.53
C TRP A 3 -20.70 3.28 1.14
N LYS A 4 -22.02 3.06 1.04
CA LYS A 4 -22.75 3.08 -0.25
C LYS A 4 -22.86 4.47 -0.88
N ARG A 5 -22.66 5.57 -0.13
CA ARG A 5 -22.70 6.95 -0.66
C ARG A 5 -21.34 7.50 -1.08
N MET A 6 -20.24 6.87 -0.66
CA MET A 6 -18.91 7.38 -1.00
C MET A 6 -18.61 7.29 -2.50
N PRO A 7 -17.96 8.29 -3.11
CA PRO A 7 -17.54 8.26 -4.49
C PRO A 7 -16.51 7.14 -4.71
N TYR A 8 -16.49 6.57 -5.93
CA TYR A 8 -15.66 5.41 -6.25
C TYR A 8 -14.15 5.67 -6.10
N TRP A 9 -13.69 6.90 -6.36
CA TRP A 9 -12.31 7.35 -6.10
C TRP A 9 -11.95 7.16 -4.62
N LEU A 10 -12.76 7.73 -3.72
CA LEU A 10 -12.52 7.63 -2.27
C LEU A 10 -12.55 6.19 -1.76
N ARG A 11 -13.42 5.33 -2.31
CA ARG A 11 -13.43 3.90 -1.95
C ARG A 11 -12.15 3.19 -2.36
N GLY A 12 -11.69 3.42 -3.59
CA GLY A 12 -10.45 2.83 -4.09
C GLY A 12 -9.23 3.27 -3.28
N GLY A 13 -9.16 4.56 -2.95
CA GLY A 13 -8.11 5.10 -2.08
C GLY A 13 -8.14 4.49 -0.68
N VAL A 14 -9.30 4.46 -0.01
CA VAL A 14 -9.40 3.91 1.36
C VAL A 14 -9.07 2.42 1.40
N ILE A 15 -9.52 1.62 0.42
CA ILE A 15 -9.21 0.18 0.37
C ILE A 15 -7.70 -0.04 0.24
N THR A 16 -7.06 0.60 -0.74
CA THR A 16 -5.61 0.44 -0.99
C THR A 16 -4.74 1.06 0.10
N GLY A 17 -5.15 2.19 0.67
CA GLY A 17 -4.51 2.82 1.82
C GLY A 17 -4.58 1.96 3.09
N THR A 18 -5.73 1.34 3.35
CA THR A 18 -5.89 0.43 4.50
C THR A 18 -5.03 -0.82 4.33
N ILE A 19 -5.03 -1.43 3.13
CA ILE A 19 -4.21 -2.61 2.83
C ILE A 19 -2.72 -2.28 3.04
N SER A 20 -2.25 -1.14 2.53
CA SER A 20 -0.86 -0.73 2.67
C SER A 20 -0.46 -0.51 4.13
N ILE A 21 -1.27 0.18 4.94
CA ILE A 21 -1.01 0.35 6.38
C ILE A 21 -0.98 -1.01 7.09
N PHE A 22 -1.92 -1.90 6.78
CA PHE A 22 -1.98 -3.22 7.40
C PHE A 22 -0.76 -4.08 7.04
N SER A 23 -0.32 -4.03 5.78
CA SER A 23 0.89 -4.71 5.33
C SER A 23 2.17 -4.19 6.02
N VAL A 24 2.27 -2.87 6.25
CA VAL A 24 3.39 -2.29 7.04
C VAL A 24 3.38 -2.87 8.45
N GLY A 25 2.21 -2.89 9.11
CA GLY A 25 2.07 -3.41 10.47
C GLY A 25 2.49 -4.89 10.58
N ILE A 26 2.09 -5.72 9.61
CA ILE A 26 2.50 -7.14 9.57
C ILE A 26 4.02 -7.28 9.36
N LEU A 27 4.62 -6.48 8.48
CA LEU A 27 6.07 -6.53 8.22
C LEU A 27 6.90 -6.09 9.43
N PHE A 28 6.51 -4.99 10.09
CA PHE A 28 7.15 -4.54 11.32
C PHE A 28 6.92 -5.53 12.47
N GLY A 29 5.71 -6.07 12.61
CA GLY A 29 5.41 -7.08 13.62
C GLY A 29 6.21 -8.36 13.40
N CYS A 30 6.33 -8.82 12.15
CA CYS A 30 7.09 -10.00 11.77
C CYS A 30 8.59 -9.82 12.07
N SER A 31 9.18 -8.71 11.66
CA SER A 31 10.59 -8.42 11.94
C SER A 31 10.86 -8.26 13.44
N TYR A 32 10.01 -7.55 14.18
CA TYR A 32 10.16 -7.40 15.63
C TYR A 32 10.03 -8.75 16.36
N PHE A 33 9.04 -9.55 16.01
CA PHE A 33 8.82 -10.86 16.63
C PHE A 33 9.94 -11.85 16.34
N LEU A 34 10.43 -11.93 15.09
CA LEU A 34 11.54 -12.83 14.75
C LEU A 34 12.86 -12.41 15.40
N ASN A 35 13.16 -11.10 15.43
CA ASN A 35 14.35 -10.61 16.14
C ASN A 35 14.28 -10.91 17.64
N PHE A 36 13.11 -10.76 18.25
CA PHE A 36 12.92 -11.03 19.68
C PHE A 36 12.99 -12.53 20.03
N VAL A 37 12.42 -13.39 19.19
CA VAL A 37 12.26 -14.83 19.50
C VAL A 37 13.42 -15.68 18.98
N PHE A 38 13.94 -15.38 17.78
CA PHE A 38 14.92 -16.24 17.09
C PHE A 38 16.29 -15.57 16.89
N GLY A 39 16.39 -14.25 17.07
CA GLY A 39 17.64 -13.52 16.81
C GLY A 39 18.11 -13.58 15.35
N GLU A 40 17.24 -14.01 14.42
CA GLU A 40 17.55 -14.09 13.00
C GLU A 40 16.98 -12.90 12.22
N GLU A 41 17.76 -12.43 11.24
CA GLU A 41 17.38 -11.32 10.38
C GLU A 41 16.50 -11.78 9.21
N GLY A 42 15.19 -11.62 9.38
CA GLY A 42 14.30 -11.12 8.32
C GLY A 42 13.90 -12.05 7.16
N PHE A 43 14.53 -13.22 6.96
CA PHE A 43 14.23 -14.06 5.78
C PHE A 43 12.79 -14.61 5.74
N ALA A 44 12.21 -14.93 6.90
CA ALA A 44 10.82 -15.42 6.98
C ALA A 44 9.76 -14.33 6.71
N CYS A 45 10.14 -13.04 6.73
CA CYS A 45 9.24 -11.93 6.38
C CYS A 45 9.29 -11.54 4.89
N VAL A 46 10.22 -12.12 4.11
CA VAL A 46 10.37 -11.88 2.67
C VAL A 46 9.10 -12.18 1.86
N PRO A 47 8.33 -13.27 2.11
CA PRO A 47 7.09 -13.53 1.39
C PRO A 47 6.06 -12.41 1.57
N PHE A 48 5.98 -11.85 2.78
CA PHE A 48 5.11 -10.72 3.08
C PHE A 48 5.59 -9.43 2.41
N ALA A 49 6.90 -9.25 2.26
CA ALA A 49 7.47 -8.11 1.53
C ALA A 49 7.14 -8.18 0.03
N ILE A 50 7.14 -9.37 -0.58
CA ILE A 50 6.82 -9.59 -2.00
C ILE A 50 5.36 -9.30 -2.33
N ILE A 51 4.44 -9.74 -1.47
CA ILE A 51 3.00 -9.54 -1.67
C ILE A 51 2.58 -8.11 -1.28
N SER A 52 3.41 -7.44 -0.47
CA SER A 52 3.09 -6.11 0.03
C SER A 52 3.15 -5.06 -1.09
N PRO A 53 2.23 -4.07 -1.07
CA PRO A 53 2.31 -2.88 -1.93
C PRO A 53 3.65 -2.12 -1.79
N LEU A 54 4.45 -2.41 -0.75
CA LEU A 54 5.76 -1.80 -0.52
C LEU A 54 6.89 -2.36 -1.40
N LEU A 55 6.69 -3.49 -2.08
CA LEU A 55 7.72 -4.12 -2.93
C LEU A 55 8.38 -3.14 -3.93
N PRO A 56 7.64 -2.36 -4.74
CA PRO A 56 8.26 -1.40 -5.66
C PRO A 56 9.08 -0.34 -4.94
N PHE A 57 8.70 0.05 -3.71
CA PHE A 57 9.45 1.02 -2.91
C PHE A 57 10.75 0.43 -2.36
N TYR A 58 10.74 -0.83 -1.95
CA TYR A 58 11.94 -1.57 -1.55
C TYR A 58 12.92 -1.72 -2.71
N LEU A 59 12.42 -2.03 -3.91
CA LEU A 59 13.24 -2.11 -5.12
C LEU A 59 13.84 -0.75 -5.54
N LEU A 60 13.09 0.33 -5.38
CA LEU A 60 13.57 1.70 -5.65
C LEU A 60 14.60 2.18 -4.62
N TRP A 61 14.47 1.72 -3.36
CA TRP A 61 15.45 1.96 -2.30
C TRP A 61 16.80 1.33 -2.60
N ASP A 62 16.79 0.03 -2.97
CA ASP A 62 18.00 -0.74 -3.26
C ASP A 62 18.76 -0.20 -4.50
N ARG A 63 18.03 0.41 -5.45
CA ARG A 63 18.58 1.04 -6.66
C ARG A 63 19.13 2.46 -6.45
N ASN A 64 19.22 2.96 -5.22
CA ASN A 64 19.83 4.26 -4.88
C ASN A 64 19.20 5.51 -5.54
N LEU A 65 17.92 5.43 -5.96
CA LEU A 65 17.21 6.50 -6.67
C LEU A 65 16.55 7.51 -5.70
N PHE A 66 17.32 8.35 -4.99
CA PHE A 66 16.84 9.39 -4.04
C PHE A 66 16.41 8.95 -2.62
N PHE A 67 16.09 7.68 -2.38
CA PHE A 67 15.50 7.28 -1.10
C PHE A 67 16.49 6.96 0.04
N HIS A 68 17.79 6.82 -0.24
CA HIS A 68 18.79 6.42 0.76
C HIS A 68 18.92 7.40 1.95
N SER A 69 18.59 8.68 1.75
CA SER A 69 18.63 9.69 2.82
C SER A 69 17.32 9.81 3.61
N LEU A 70 16.26 9.08 3.25
CA LEU A 70 15.04 9.11 4.05
C LEU A 70 15.18 8.20 5.28
N PRO A 71 14.56 8.52 6.41
CA PRO A 71 14.40 7.57 7.51
C PRO A 71 13.59 6.36 7.04
N PHE A 72 13.97 5.16 7.47
CA PHE A 72 13.25 3.91 7.19
C PHE A 72 11.75 4.00 7.51
N LEU A 73 11.36 4.86 8.46
CA LEU A 73 9.98 5.12 8.84
C LEU A 73 9.17 5.95 7.81
N LEU A 74 9.82 6.81 7.03
CA LEU A 74 9.16 7.68 6.05
C LEU A 74 8.87 6.96 4.73
N SER A 75 9.71 5.99 4.35
CA SER A 75 9.51 5.16 3.16
C SER A 75 8.12 4.51 3.09
N PRO A 76 7.63 3.80 4.14
CA PRO A 76 6.30 3.19 4.11
C PRO A 76 5.16 4.22 4.14
N LEU A 77 5.37 5.40 4.73
CA LEU A 77 4.40 6.51 4.70
C LEU A 77 4.20 7.05 3.28
N PHE A 78 5.30 7.31 2.57
CA PHE A 78 5.23 7.70 1.15
C PHE A 78 4.62 6.59 0.30
N GLY A 79 4.98 5.33 0.57
CA GLY A 79 4.37 4.17 -0.07
C GLY A 79 2.85 4.14 0.10
N ALA A 80 2.35 4.33 1.33
CA ALA A 80 0.92 4.37 1.63
C ALA A 80 0.21 5.54 0.92
N ILE A 81 0.82 6.72 0.87
CA ILE A 81 0.25 7.89 0.17
C ILE A 81 0.17 7.63 -1.34
N ILE A 82 1.23 7.10 -1.95
CA ILE A 82 1.26 6.82 -3.38
C ILE A 82 0.27 5.72 -3.73
N TRP A 83 0.18 4.67 -2.91
CA TRP A 83 -0.83 3.61 -3.10
C TRP A 83 -2.25 4.11 -2.92
N PHE A 84 -2.48 4.97 -1.93
CA PHE A 84 -3.76 5.64 -1.77
C PHE A 84 -4.11 6.42 -3.04
N LEU A 85 -3.20 7.23 -3.58
CA LEU A 85 -3.43 7.99 -4.80
C LEU A 85 -3.70 7.09 -6.01
N LEU A 86 -2.93 6.01 -6.19
CA LEU A 86 -3.11 5.04 -7.27
C LEU A 86 -4.46 4.32 -7.17
N GLY A 87 -4.82 3.83 -5.98
CA GLY A 87 -6.11 3.18 -5.75
C GLY A 87 -7.27 4.15 -5.92
N SER A 88 -7.07 5.41 -5.54
CA SER A 88 -8.05 6.47 -5.78
C SER A 88 -8.25 6.68 -7.28
N LEU A 89 -7.16 6.85 -8.05
CA LEU A 89 -7.21 6.98 -9.51
C LEU A 89 -7.93 5.80 -10.17
N ALA A 90 -7.59 4.56 -9.77
CA ALA A 90 -8.24 3.36 -10.26
C ALA A 90 -9.75 3.36 -9.94
N GLY A 91 -10.13 3.76 -8.72
CA GLY A 91 -11.52 3.92 -8.32
C GLY A 91 -12.27 4.97 -9.16
N PHE A 92 -11.62 6.07 -9.52
CA PHE A 92 -12.19 7.09 -10.41
C PHE A 92 -12.37 6.58 -11.85
N LEU A 93 -11.37 5.88 -12.39
CA LEU A 93 -11.46 5.23 -13.71
C LEU A 93 -12.63 4.24 -13.76
N ILE A 94 -12.77 3.38 -12.75
CA ILE A 94 -13.91 2.45 -12.65
C ILE A 94 -15.23 3.23 -12.58
N GLY A 95 -15.28 4.31 -11.80
CA GLY A 95 -16.43 5.20 -11.72
C GLY A 95 -16.82 5.80 -13.09
N LEU A 96 -15.83 6.25 -13.87
CA LEU A 96 -16.05 6.78 -15.22
C LEU A 96 -16.53 5.70 -16.20
N ILE A 97 -15.93 4.51 -16.17
CA ILE A 97 -16.33 3.38 -17.02
C ILE A 97 -17.78 3.00 -16.71
N LYS A 98 -18.15 2.93 -15.43
CA LYS A 98 -19.50 2.57 -15.00
C LYS A 98 -20.53 3.66 -15.32
N LYS A 99 -20.13 4.94 -15.28
CA LYS A 99 -20.98 6.06 -15.69
C LYS A 99 -21.17 6.08 -17.21
N LYS A 100 -20.13 5.73 -17.98
CA LYS A 100 -20.18 5.60 -19.44
C LYS A 100 -20.97 4.38 -19.90
N SER A 101 -20.95 3.27 -19.15
CA SER A 101 -21.76 2.07 -19.44
C SER A 101 -23.22 2.19 -19.00
N SER A 102 -23.59 3.30 -18.36
CA SER A 102 -24.96 3.62 -17.96
C SER A 102 -25.47 4.87 -18.71
N PRO A 103 -25.46 4.92 -20.05
CA PRO A 103 -26.17 5.97 -20.76
C PRO A 103 -27.68 5.65 -20.70
N MET A 104 -28.44 6.53 -20.04
CA MET A 104 -29.90 6.70 -20.13
C MET A 104 -30.76 5.42 -20.21
N ARG A 105 -31.42 5.10 -19.10
CA ARG A 105 -32.86 4.82 -19.14
C ARG A 105 -33.58 6.04 -18.60
#